data_AF-A2ZJA4-F1
#
_entry.id   AF-A2ZJA4-F1
#
_cell.length_a   1.000
_cell.length_b   1.000
_cell.length_c   1.000
_cell.angle_alpha   90.00
_cell.angle_beta   90.00
_cell.angle_gamma   90.00
#
_symmetry.space_group_name_H-M   'P 1'
#
loop_
_entity.id
_entity.type
_entity.pdbx_description
1 polymer ?
#
loop_
_entity_poly.entity_id
_entity_poly.type
_entity_poly.pdbx_seq_one_letter_code
_entity_poly.pdbx_strand_id
1 'polypeptide(L)'
;MAISKVKVSAFLKFPFQVIPKNRMEIIKELAVVRIEAPATMQSHIPINLVVVLDISSNIGAPSSKKSSMLDALKKSIKFIIKHLDNRDCLTILTFGERVKISIEDWASAEKKVDKLVVGQYTWPRSGLEEAVQLVIRQRK
;
A
#
# COMPACT_ATOMS: atom_id res chain seq x y z
N MET A 1 13.07 22.74 -12.53
CA MET A 1 12.97 22.39 -11.10
C MET A 1 14.08 21.41 -10.77
N ALA A 2 14.89 21.68 -9.74
CA ALA A 2 15.97 20.77 -9.35
C ALA A 2 15.39 19.54 -8.64
N ILE A 3 15.81 18.35 -9.05
CA ILE A 3 15.42 17.09 -8.42
C ILE A 3 16.04 17.09 -7.01
N SER A 4 15.23 17.15 -5.97
CA SER A 4 15.68 17.05 -4.58
C SER A 4 16.24 15.64 -4.36
N LYS A 5 17.56 15.52 -4.22
CA LYS A 5 18.24 14.23 -4.08
C LYS A 5 18.10 13.72 -2.64
N VAL A 6 17.77 12.43 -2.49
CA VAL A 6 17.84 11.75 -1.19
C VAL A 6 19.30 11.63 -0.76
N LYS A 7 19.57 11.74 0.54
CA LYS A 7 20.91 11.50 1.08
C LYS A 7 20.97 10.06 1.57
N VAL A 8 21.93 9.30 1.04
CA VAL A 8 22.16 7.92 1.43
C VAL A 8 23.48 7.86 2.19
N SER A 9 23.46 7.28 3.39
CA SER A 9 24.66 7.01 4.17
C SER A 9 24.66 5.56 4.61
N ALA A 10 25.83 4.93 4.58
CA ALA A 10 26.01 3.55 5.03
C ALA A 10 27.01 3.51 6.18
N PHE A 11 26.74 2.68 7.18
CA PHE A 11 27.66 2.33 8.24
C PHE A 11 27.93 0.83 8.18
N LEU A 12 29.21 0.47 8.08
CA LEU A 12 29.65 -0.90 7.99
C LEU A 12 30.47 -1.22 9.23
N LYS A 13 29.99 -2.16 10.06
CA LYS A 13 30.75 -2.67 11.19
C LYS A 13 31.51 -3.91 10.75
N PHE A 14 32.70 -3.70 10.19
CA PHE A 14 33.67 -4.77 9.98
C PHE A 14 34.74 -4.70 11.07
N PRO A 15 35.17 -5.82 11.67
CA PRO A 15 36.44 -5.87 12.36
C PRO A 15 37.56 -5.94 11.31
N PHE A 16 37.93 -4.81 10.69
CA PHE A 16 39.03 -4.74 9.69
C PHE A 16 40.41 -5.10 10.28
N GLN A 17 40.49 -5.40 11.58
CA GLN A 17 41.73 -5.78 12.28
C GLN A 17 41.87 -7.29 12.53
N VAL A 18 40.88 -8.12 12.18
CA VAL A 18 40.98 -9.57 12.38
C VAL A 18 40.51 -10.29 11.11
N ILE A 19 41.46 -10.61 10.23
CA ILE A 19 41.26 -11.68 9.24
C ILE A 19 41.37 -12.98 10.05
N PRO A 20 40.28 -13.73 10.27
CA PRO A 20 40.37 -14.99 11.00
C PRO A 20 41.25 -15.93 10.19
N LYS A 21 42.36 -16.42 10.77
CA LYS A 21 43.17 -17.48 10.13
C LYS A 21 42.34 -18.77 9.91
N ASN A 22 41.24 -18.92 10.65
CA ASN A 22 40.36 -20.07 10.60
C ASN A 22 39.00 -19.68 10.00
N ARG A 23 38.63 -20.23 8.84
CA ARG A 23 37.40 -19.91 8.09
C ARG A 23 36.09 -20.33 8.78
N MET A 24 36.14 -20.86 10.00
CA MET A 24 34.98 -21.36 10.74
C MET A 24 34.36 -20.34 11.71
N GLU A 25 34.95 -19.16 11.89
CA GLU A 25 34.34 -18.10 12.70
C GLU A 25 33.22 -17.40 11.92
N ILE A 26 32.00 -17.44 12.45
CA ILE A 26 30.85 -16.71 11.89
C ILE A 26 31.10 -15.22 12.10
N ILE A 27 31.45 -14.51 11.03
CA ILE A 27 31.61 -13.07 11.04
C ILE A 27 30.22 -12.45 11.13
N LYS A 28 29.88 -11.84 12.28
CA LYS A 28 28.67 -11.03 12.43
C LYS A 28 28.89 -9.66 11.82
N GLU A 29 28.85 -9.61 10.50
CA GLU A 29 28.90 -8.36 9.75
C GLU A 29 27.55 -7.66 9.84
N LEU A 30 27.56 -6.37 10.20
CA LEU A 30 26.36 -5.55 10.23
C LEU A 30 26.55 -4.36 9.29
N ALA A 31 25.66 -4.25 8.30
CA ALA A 31 25.54 -3.09 7.44
C ALA A 31 24.24 -2.36 7.78
N VAL A 32 24.34 -1.06 8.03
CA VAL A 32 23.19 -0.17 8.22
C VAL A 32 23.18 0.85 7.09
N VAL A 33 22.08 0.92 6.36
CA VAL A 33 21.86 1.92 5.31
C VAL A 33 20.76 2.87 5.78
N ARG A 34 21.08 4.17 5.86
CA ARG A 34 20.12 5.23 6.15
C ARG A 34 19.82 6.00 4.88
N ILE A 35 18.53 6.15 4.58
CA ILE A 35 18.02 6.98 3.48
C ILE A 35 17.29 8.17 4.13
N GLU A 36 17.86 9.35 3.99
CA GLU A 36 17.31 10.61 4.47
C GLU A 36 16.56 11.32 3.34
N ALA A 37 15.28 11.60 3.55
CA ALA A 37 14.49 12.42 2.65
C ALA A 37 14.99 13.89 2.68
N PRO A 38 15.03 14.59 1.53
CA PRO A 38 15.49 15.97 1.49
C PRO A 38 14.51 16.91 2.20
N ALA A 39 15.03 17.89 2.94
CA ALA A 39 14.21 18.85 3.69
C ALA A 39 13.33 19.77 2.80
N THR A 40 13.70 19.90 1.52
CA THR A 40 12.99 20.70 0.52
C THR A 40 12.01 19.88 -0.34
N MET A 41 11.64 18.67 0.08
CA MET A 41 10.61 17.92 -0.64
C MET A 41 9.31 18.73 -0.61
N GLN A 42 8.60 18.79 -1.75
CA GLN A 42 7.24 19.34 -1.77
C GLN A 42 6.42 18.62 -0.71
N SER A 43 5.51 19.34 -0.05
CA SER A 43 4.66 18.78 1.01
C SER A 43 3.86 17.56 0.56
N HIS A 44 3.59 17.44 -0.75
CA HIS A 44 2.90 16.29 -1.34
C HIS A 44 3.46 15.91 -2.71
N ILE A 45 3.82 14.64 -2.86
CA ILE A 45 4.19 14.00 -4.14
C ILE A 45 3.00 13.14 -4.57
N PRO A 46 2.45 13.34 -5.77
CA PRO A 46 1.32 12.53 -6.25
C PRO A 46 1.59 11.03 -6.14
N ILE A 47 0.66 10.30 -5.52
CA ILE A 47 0.75 8.86 -5.34
C ILE A 47 -0.33 8.12 -6.14
N ASN A 48 0.03 6.90 -6.54
CA ASN A 48 -0.87 5.94 -7.15
C ASN A 48 -1.16 4.83 -6.13
N LEU A 49 -2.31 4.92 -5.48
CA LEU A 49 -2.73 4.00 -4.44
C LEU A 49 -3.67 2.93 -5.02
N VAL A 50 -3.33 1.65 -4.81
CA VAL A 50 -4.21 0.53 -5.14
C VAL A 50 -4.59 -0.19 -3.85
N VAL A 51 -5.89 -0.20 -3.53
CA VAL A 51 -6.44 -0.86 -2.34
C VAL A 51 -7.12 -2.15 -2.78
N VAL A 52 -6.65 -3.27 -2.24
CA VAL A 52 -7.21 -4.59 -2.52
C VAL A 52 -7.98 -5.07 -1.29
N LEU A 53 -9.26 -5.39 -1.47
CA LEU A 53 -10.18 -5.69 -0.40
C LEU A 53 -10.65 -7.13 -0.47
N ASP A 54 -10.57 -7.83 0.66
CA ASP A 54 -11.42 -8.98 0.90
C ASP A 54 -12.80 -8.48 1.33
N ILE A 55 -13.85 -8.95 0.65
CA ILE A 55 -15.26 -8.65 0.96
C ILE A 55 -16.09 -9.93 1.05
N SER A 56 -15.45 -11.06 1.36
CA SER A 56 -16.11 -12.37 1.42
C SER A 56 -17.14 -12.51 2.54
N SER A 57 -18.01 -13.52 2.44
CA SER A 57 -19.13 -13.78 3.35
C SER A 57 -18.80 -13.72 4.85
N ASN A 58 -17.57 -14.04 5.24
CA ASN A 58 -17.11 -13.96 6.63
C ASN A 58 -17.06 -12.51 7.18
N ILE A 59 -17.02 -11.50 6.31
CA ILE A 59 -17.07 -10.07 6.64
C ILE A 59 -18.53 -9.59 6.82
N GLY A 60 -19.49 -10.33 6.26
CA GLY A 60 -20.92 -10.06 6.36
C GLY A 60 -21.64 -10.77 7.50
N ALA A 61 -20.99 -11.69 8.21
CA ALA A 61 -21.60 -12.43 9.30
C ALA A 61 -21.96 -11.45 10.45
N PRO A 62 -23.21 -11.48 10.96
CA PRO A 62 -23.60 -10.61 12.07
C PRO A 62 -22.82 -11.03 13.32
N SER A 63 -21.75 -10.31 13.64
CA SER A 63 -21.18 -10.36 14.99
C SER A 63 -22.20 -9.70 15.93
N SER A 64 -22.44 -10.34 17.05
CA SER A 64 -23.66 -10.19 17.87
C SER A 64 -23.92 -8.79 18.43
N LYS A 65 -23.04 -7.79 18.24
CA LYS A 65 -23.27 -6.37 18.56
C LYS A 65 -22.36 -5.51 17.67
N LYS A 66 -22.92 -4.48 17.03
CA LYS A 66 -22.25 -3.34 16.33
C LYS A 66 -21.89 -3.61 14.86
N SER A 67 -21.87 -2.51 14.09
CA SER A 67 -21.76 -2.42 12.62
C SER A 67 -21.03 -3.58 11.93
N SER A 68 -21.54 -4.01 10.78
CA SER A 68 -20.91 -5.05 9.98
C SER A 68 -19.44 -4.69 9.68
N MET A 69 -18.56 -5.68 9.59
CA MET A 69 -17.14 -5.45 9.22
C MET A 69 -17.05 -4.71 7.86
N LEU A 70 -18.04 -4.93 6.98
CA LEU A 70 -18.21 -4.17 5.73
C LEU A 70 -18.46 -2.67 5.96
N ASP A 71 -19.25 -2.27 6.95
CA ASP A 71 -19.48 -0.86 7.27
C ASP A 71 -18.20 -0.19 7.79
N ALA A 72 -17.42 -0.90 8.60
CA ALA A 72 -16.11 -0.44 9.05
C ALA A 72 -15.17 -0.26 7.86
N LEU A 73 -15.16 -1.21 6.92
CA LEU A 73 -14.38 -1.15 5.69
C LEU A 73 -14.76 0.06 4.83
N LYS A 74 -16.06 0.29 4.62
CA LYS A 74 -16.58 1.46 3.89
C LYS A 74 -16.13 2.77 4.54
N LYS A 75 -16.23 2.87 5.86
CA LYS A 75 -15.77 4.05 6.62
C LYS A 75 -14.27 4.28 6.47
N SER A 76 -13.46 3.23 6.55
CA SER A 76 -12.00 3.33 6.36
C SER A 76 -11.62 3.78 4.95
N ILE A 77 -12.30 3.27 3.93
CA ILE A 77 -12.05 3.70 2.55
C ILE A 77 -12.45 5.16 2.34
N LYS A 78 -13.60 5.58 2.86
CA LYS A 78 -14.02 7.00 2.84
C LYS A 78 -13.03 7.89 3.59
N PHE A 79 -12.44 7.41 4.68
CA PHE A 79 -11.39 8.12 5.38
C PHE A 79 -10.15 8.32 4.49
N ILE A 80 -9.71 7.28 3.78
CA ILE A 80 -8.60 7.38 2.81
C ILE A 80 -8.93 8.41 1.73
N ILE A 81 -10.10 8.29 1.09
CA ILE A 81 -10.57 9.22 0.04
C ILE A 81 -10.48 10.69 0.49
N LYS A 82 -10.88 10.98 1.74
CA LYS A 82 -10.86 12.34 2.28
C LYS A 82 -9.46 12.92 2.52
N HIS A 83 -8.43 12.09 2.58
CA HIS A 83 -7.05 12.51 2.85
C HIS A 83 -6.14 12.46 1.62
N LEU A 84 -6.66 12.05 0.46
CA LEU A 84 -5.91 12.07 -0.79
C LEU A 84 -5.90 13.47 -1.40
N ASP A 85 -4.78 13.85 -2.00
CA ASP A 85 -4.63 15.09 -2.76
C ASP A 85 -5.37 14.96 -4.10
N ASN A 86 -5.79 16.09 -4.68
CA ASN A 86 -6.46 16.11 -5.98
C ASN A 86 -5.58 15.59 -7.14
N ARG A 87 -4.26 15.46 -6.94
CA ARG A 87 -3.33 14.87 -7.91
C ARG A 87 -3.11 13.37 -7.69
N ASP A 88 -3.64 12.79 -6.61
CA ASP A 88 -3.50 11.36 -6.33
C ASP A 88 -4.50 10.51 -7.12
N CYS A 89 -4.10 9.28 -7.44
CA CYS A 89 -4.97 8.28 -8.01
C CYS A 89 -5.24 7.19 -6.98
N LEU A 90 -6.52 6.82 -6.79
CA LEU A 90 -6.91 5.65 -6.01
C LEU A 90 -7.67 4.67 -6.90
N THR A 91 -7.25 3.40 -6.89
CA THR A 91 -7.98 2.28 -7.47
C THR A 91 -8.34 1.29 -6.37
N ILE A 92 -9.62 0.93 -6.29
CA ILE A 92 -10.09 -0.10 -5.35
C ILE A 92 -10.40 -1.37 -6.15
N LEU A 93 -9.96 -2.52 -5.65
CA LEU A 93 -10.22 -3.84 -6.19
C LEU A 93 -10.79 -4.73 -5.08
N THR A 94 -11.65 -5.67 -5.44
CA THR A 94 -12.15 -6.67 -4.50
C THR A 94 -11.79 -8.08 -4.99
N PHE A 95 -11.59 -9.04 -4.06
CA PHE A 95 -11.13 -10.39 -4.41
C PHE A 95 -12.17 -11.26 -5.11
N GLY A 96 -13.45 -10.90 -5.07
CA GLY A 96 -14.56 -11.69 -5.64
C GLY A 96 -15.16 -11.11 -6.91
N GLU A 97 -15.06 -9.80 -7.13
CA GLU A 97 -15.67 -9.12 -8.28
C GLU A 97 -14.75 -8.00 -8.76
N ARG A 98 -14.60 -7.81 -10.07
CA ARG A 98 -13.76 -6.73 -10.61
C ARG A 98 -14.48 -5.38 -10.50
N VAL A 99 -14.74 -4.92 -9.29
CA VAL A 99 -15.27 -3.57 -9.06
C VAL A 99 -14.10 -2.60 -9.11
N LYS A 100 -13.70 -2.21 -10.31
CA LYS A 100 -12.68 -1.18 -10.52
C LYS A 100 -13.28 0.20 -10.25
N ILE A 101 -12.97 0.77 -9.10
CA ILE A 101 -13.32 2.17 -8.81
C ILE A 101 -12.15 3.05 -9.24
N SER A 102 -12.24 3.64 -10.43
CA SER A 102 -11.39 4.78 -10.82
C SER A 102 -12.04 6.07 -10.32
N ILE A 103 -11.25 6.92 -9.67
CA ILE A 103 -11.71 8.19 -9.13
C ILE A 103 -11.42 9.28 -10.16
N GLU A 104 -12.42 9.58 -10.98
CA GLU A 104 -12.45 10.82 -11.76
C GLU A 104 -13.12 11.94 -10.96
N ASP A 105 -14.01 11.58 -10.01
CA ASP A 105 -14.68 12.46 -9.05
C ASP A 105 -14.75 11.83 -7.65
N TRP A 106 -14.27 12.53 -6.62
CA TRP A 106 -14.29 12.05 -5.22
C TRP A 106 -15.70 11.71 -4.73
N ALA A 107 -16.71 12.51 -5.10
CA ALA A 107 -18.11 12.26 -4.74
C ALA A 107 -18.68 11.00 -5.42
N SER A 108 -18.21 10.67 -6.63
CA SER A 108 -18.57 9.43 -7.33
C SER A 108 -17.91 8.21 -6.68
N ALA A 109 -16.68 8.38 -6.18
CA ALA A 109 -15.96 7.33 -5.47
C ALA A 109 -16.65 6.94 -4.16
N GLU A 110 -17.04 7.90 -3.31
CA GLU A 110 -17.77 7.59 -2.07
C GLU A 110 -19.07 6.83 -2.35
N LYS A 111 -19.82 7.23 -3.39
CA LYS A 111 -21.04 6.51 -3.81
C LYS A 111 -20.75 5.08 -4.28
N LYS A 112 -19.64 4.84 -4.99
CA LYS A 112 -19.24 3.48 -5.40
C LYS A 112 -18.84 2.63 -4.19
N VAL A 113 -18.21 3.21 -3.18
CA VAL A 113 -17.89 2.52 -1.91
C VAL A 113 -19.16 2.13 -1.16
N ASP A 114 -20.18 2.98 -1.14
CA ASP A 114 -21.46 2.65 -0.50
C ASP A 114 -22.18 1.47 -1.17
N LYS A 115 -21.99 1.29 -2.47
CA LYS A 115 -22.53 0.16 -3.26
C LYS A 115 -21.76 -1.14 -3.08
N LEU A 116 -20.66 -1.18 -2.32
CA LEU A 116 -19.96 -2.44 -2.04
C LEU A 116 -20.89 -3.38 -1.26
N VAL A 117 -21.06 -4.59 -1.79
CA VAL A 117 -21.82 -5.69 -1.19
C VAL A 117 -20.85 -6.83 -0.92
N VAL A 118 -21.18 -7.67 0.07
CA VAL A 118 -20.41 -8.86 0.39
C VAL A 118 -20.39 -9.81 -0.81
N GLY A 119 -19.19 -10.19 -1.24
CA GLY A 119 -18.97 -11.17 -2.30
C GLY A 119 -19.05 -12.61 -1.79
N GLN A 120 -19.43 -13.54 -2.66
CA GLN A 120 -19.53 -14.96 -2.32
C GLN A 120 -18.18 -15.70 -2.36
N TYR A 121 -17.22 -15.20 -3.15
CA TYR A 121 -15.96 -15.88 -3.42
C TYR A 121 -14.75 -14.99 -3.11
N THR A 122 -13.63 -15.63 -2.75
CA THR A 122 -12.33 -14.97 -2.50
C THR A 122 -11.28 -15.57 -3.42
N TRP A 123 -10.74 -14.78 -4.36
CA TRP A 123 -9.61 -15.17 -5.19
C TRP A 123 -8.40 -14.26 -4.98
N PRO A 124 -7.68 -14.40 -3.86
CA PRO A 124 -6.67 -13.43 -3.42
C PRO A 124 -5.50 -13.31 -4.40
N ARG A 125 -5.09 -14.44 -5.00
CA ARG A 125 -4.01 -14.45 -6.00
C ARG A 125 -4.34 -13.60 -7.23
N SER A 126 -5.54 -13.80 -7.79
CA SER A 126 -5.97 -13.07 -8.99
C SER A 126 -6.13 -11.56 -8.73
N GLY A 127 -6.67 -11.18 -7.58
CA GLY A 127 -6.81 -9.76 -7.21
C GLY A 127 -5.45 -9.08 -6.97
N LEU A 128 -4.49 -9.77 -6.38
CA LEU A 128 -3.13 -9.26 -6.20
C LEU A 128 -2.38 -9.13 -7.53
N GLU A 129 -2.48 -10.13 -8.41
CA GLU A 129 -1.87 -10.07 -9.75
C GLU A 129 -2.41 -8.88 -10.55
N GLU A 130 -3.73 -8.63 -10.49
CA GLU A 130 -4.36 -7.46 -11.13
C GLU A 130 -3.90 -6.13 -10.50
N ALA A 131 -3.79 -6.06 -9.17
CA ALA A 131 -3.28 -4.90 -8.46
C ALA A 131 -1.84 -4.55 -8.87
N VAL A 132 -0.97 -5.56 -8.96
CA VAL A 132 0.42 -5.40 -9.41
C VAL A 132 0.46 -4.85 -10.83
N GLN A 133 -0.36 -5.39 -11.74
CA GLN A 133 -0.44 -4.91 -13.12
C GLN A 133 -0.87 -3.43 -13.20
N LEU A 134 -1.80 -3.01 -12.35
CA LEU A 134 -2.26 -1.61 -12.29
C LEU A 134 -1.15 -0.67 -11.79
N VAL A 135 -0.44 -1.04 -10.72
CA VAL A 135 0.68 -0.26 -10.21
C VAL A 135 1.81 -0.15 -11.25
N ILE A 136 2.10 -1.22 -11.97
CA ILE A 136 3.13 -1.22 -13.03
C ILE A 136 2.70 -0.36 -14.23
N ARG A 137 1.45 -0.46 -14.67
CA ARG A 137 0.94 0.32 -15.82
C ARG A 137 0.93 1.82 -15.57
N GLN A 138 0.72 2.25 -14.32
CA GLN A 138 0.71 3.67 -13.96
C GLN A 138 2.12 4.28 -13.80
N ARG A 139 3.20 3.49 -13.96
CA ARG A 139 4.59 3.97 -13.98
C ARG A 139 5.13 4.28 -15.39
N LYS A 140 4.39 3.96 -16.45
CA LYS A 140 4.75 4.28 -17.84
C LYS A 140 4.07 5.57 -18.28
#